data_AF-A0A368NHD9-F1
#
_entry.id   AF-A0A368NHD9-F1
#
_cell.length_a   1.000
_cell.length_b   1.000
_cell.length_c   1.000
_cell.angle_alpha   90.00
_cell.angle_beta   90.00
_cell.angle_gamma   90.00
#
_symmetry.space_group_name_H-M   'P 1'
#
loop_
_entity.id
_entity.type
_entity.pdbx_description
1 polymer ?
#
loop_
_entity_poly.entity_id
_entity_poly.type
_entity_poly.pdbx_seq_one_letter_code
_entity_poly.pdbx_strand_id
1 'polypeptide(L)'
;MIVKQGQVVCTGLDDRGRYQYQIYLYLQNVGKSNLTVITKTSDVLGIFYEVPEITLSNSESTVDGGLLVPPAEELGLVTLYPTDVASVHDTFTSSDRLQDKAVINYLAREIYSGRFGNWVGSAKSAPIQVVNSVKSCIE
;
A
#
# COMPACT_ATOMS: atom_id res chain seq x y z
N MET A 1 -0.23 15.58 -4.72
CA MET A 1 -0.71 14.21 -4.95
C MET A 1 -1.81 13.89 -3.94
N ILE A 2 -2.81 13.12 -4.33
CA ILE A 2 -3.95 12.74 -3.48
C ILE A 2 -4.14 11.22 -3.57
N VAL A 3 -4.52 10.59 -2.44
CA VAL A 3 -5.00 9.20 -2.43
C VAL A 3 -6.44 9.20 -2.92
N LYS A 4 -6.68 8.59 -4.08
CA LYS A 4 -8.00 8.59 -4.72
C LYS A 4 -8.90 7.52 -4.13
N GLN A 5 -8.36 6.32 -3.93
CA GLN A 5 -9.13 5.16 -3.51
C GLN A 5 -8.21 4.08 -2.91
N GLY A 6 -8.75 3.36 -1.93
CA GLY A 6 -8.18 2.13 -1.42
C GLY A 6 -9.12 0.94 -1.69
N GLN A 7 -8.54 -0.24 -1.91
CA GLN A 7 -9.27 -1.49 -2.09
C GLN A 7 -8.52 -2.59 -1.35
N VAL A 8 -9.28 -3.43 -0.66
CA VAL A 8 -8.78 -4.63 0.01
C VAL A 8 -9.58 -5.81 -0.50
N VAL A 9 -8.88 -6.86 -0.90
CA VAL A 9 -9.47 -8.06 -1.50
C VAL A 9 -9.00 -9.28 -0.72
N CYS A 10 -9.93 -10.04 -0.15
CA CYS A 10 -9.61 -11.34 0.43
C CYS A 10 -9.38 -12.35 -0.68
N THR A 11 -8.17 -12.91 -0.76
CA THR A 11 -7.77 -13.87 -1.79
C THR A 11 -7.78 -15.31 -1.30
N GLY A 12 -7.90 -15.55 0.01
CA GLY A 12 -8.08 -16.88 0.58
C GLY A 12 -7.42 -17.07 1.92
N LEU A 13 -7.00 -18.31 2.19
CA LEU A 13 -6.20 -18.65 3.36
C LEU A 13 -4.80 -19.06 2.91
N ASP A 14 -3.80 -18.74 3.73
CA ASP A 14 -2.46 -19.32 3.59
C ASP A 14 -2.41 -20.75 4.17
N ASP A 15 -1.26 -21.40 4.05
CA ASP A 15 -1.03 -22.78 4.54
C ASP A 15 -1.22 -22.93 6.05
N ARG A 16 -1.33 -21.83 6.79
CA ARG A 16 -1.55 -21.78 8.24
C ARG A 16 -2.98 -21.41 8.61
N GLY A 17 -3.87 -21.32 7.62
CA GLY A 17 -5.27 -20.95 7.83
C GLY A 17 -5.49 -19.46 8.13
N ARG A 18 -4.52 -18.59 7.82
CA ARG A 18 -4.66 -17.13 7.99
C ARG A 18 -5.21 -16.52 6.72
N TYR A 19 -6.08 -15.54 6.84
CA TYR A 19 -6.65 -14.80 5.72
C TYR A 19 -5.59 -14.03 4.96
N GLN A 20 -5.49 -14.28 3.66
CA GLN A 20 -4.65 -13.54 2.73
C GLN A 20 -5.44 -12.43 2.07
N TYR A 21 -4.83 -11.26 2.00
CA TYR A 21 -5.42 -10.07 1.39
C TYR A 21 -4.47 -9.43 0.40
N GLN A 22 -5.02 -8.94 -0.70
CA GLN A 22 -4.38 -7.98 -1.59
C GLN A 22 -4.89 -6.58 -1.29
N ILE A 23 -3.97 -5.63 -1.22
CA ILE A 23 -4.24 -4.21 -1.00
C ILE A 23 -3.91 -3.48 -2.29
N TYR A 24 -4.78 -2.56 -2.69
CA TYR A 24 -4.53 -1.63 -3.77
C TYR A 24 -4.80 -0.21 -3.28
N LEU A 25 -3.86 0.69 -3.55
CA LEU A 25 -3.98 2.10 -3.24
C LEU A 25 -3.67 2.91 -4.50
N TYR A 26 -4.59 3.80 -4.89
CA TYR A 26 -4.49 4.55 -6.14
C TYR A 26 -4.13 6.01 -5.87
N LEU A 27 -3.04 6.47 -6.49
CA LEU A 27 -2.46 7.79 -6.25
C LEU A 27 -2.62 8.65 -7.47
N GLN A 28 -3.24 9.82 -7.33
CA GLN A 28 -3.40 10.74 -8.45
C GLN A 28 -2.46 11.94 -8.33
N ASN A 29 -1.75 12.24 -9.42
CA ASN A 29 -1.05 13.51 -9.56
C ASN A 29 -2.06 14.63 -9.89
N VAL A 30 -2.47 15.38 -8.86
CA VAL A 30 -3.34 16.57 -9.00
C VAL A 30 -2.55 17.87 -9.21
N GLY A 31 -1.23 17.79 -9.33
CA GLY A 31 -0.35 18.92 -9.57
C GLY A 31 -0.32 19.34 -11.04
N LYS A 32 0.43 20.41 -11.32
CA LYS A 32 0.66 20.93 -12.69
C LYS A 32 1.97 20.46 -13.31
N SER A 33 2.80 19.77 -12.53
CA SER A 33 4.12 19.27 -12.94
C SER A 33 4.19 17.75 -12.81
N ASN A 34 5.14 17.16 -13.53
CA ASN A 34 5.43 15.73 -13.39
C ASN A 34 5.93 15.43 -11.98
N LEU A 35 5.62 14.23 -11.51
CA LEU A 35 6.03 13.75 -10.20
C LEU A 35 6.53 12.32 -10.30
N THR A 36 7.74 12.05 -9.80
CA THR A 36 8.24 10.68 -9.64
C THR A 36 7.88 10.19 -8.24
N VAL A 37 7.27 9.01 -8.14
CA VAL A 37 6.80 8.41 -6.88
C VAL A 37 7.26 6.97 -6.74
N ILE A 38 7.46 6.54 -5.49
CA ILE A 38 7.69 5.14 -5.12
C ILE A 38 6.33 4.42 -5.10
N THR A 39 6.26 3.25 -5.75
CA THR A 39 5.03 2.43 -5.79
C THR A 39 5.19 1.03 -5.23
N LYS A 40 6.42 0.58 -4.97
CA LYS A 40 6.69 -0.63 -4.19
C LYS A 40 6.86 -0.27 -2.72
N THR A 41 6.39 -1.17 -1.87
CA THR A 41 6.44 -1.09 -0.41
C THR A 41 7.41 -2.15 0.09
N SER A 42 8.13 -1.85 1.18
CA SER A 42 9.01 -2.82 1.83
C SER A 42 8.30 -3.55 2.96
N ASP A 43 7.30 -2.89 3.56
CA ASP A 43 6.66 -3.36 4.78
C ASP A 43 5.15 -3.08 4.76
N VAL A 44 4.39 -4.08 5.21
CA VAL A 44 2.95 -3.96 5.50
C VAL A 44 2.70 -4.32 6.95
N LEU A 45 2.05 -3.40 7.66
CA LEU A 45 1.65 -3.59 9.05
C LEU A 45 0.13 -3.50 9.16
N GLY A 46 -0.50 -4.56 9.64
CA GLY A 46 -1.93 -4.59 9.96
C GLY A 46 -2.14 -4.44 11.47
N ILE A 47 -2.93 -3.45 11.87
CA ILE A 47 -3.43 -3.28 13.23
C ILE A 47 -4.94 -3.51 13.21
N PHE A 48 -5.38 -4.56 13.89
CA PHE A 48 -6.75 -5.06 13.78
C PHE A 48 -7.58 -4.65 15.01
N TYR A 49 -8.29 -3.53 14.86
CA TYR A 49 -9.32 -3.06 15.80
C TYR A 49 -10.72 -3.19 15.16
N GLU A 50 -11.72 -2.47 15.70
CA GLU A 50 -13.08 -2.41 15.14
C GLU A 50 -13.08 -1.99 13.65
N VAL A 51 -12.20 -1.07 13.27
CA VAL A 51 -11.86 -0.79 11.87
C VAL A 51 -10.37 -1.12 11.66
N PRO A 52 -10.03 -2.13 10.85
CA PRO A 52 -8.65 -2.47 10.55
C PRO A 52 -7.87 -1.30 9.96
N GLU A 53 -6.67 -1.06 10.48
CA GLU A 53 -5.72 -0.11 9.92
C GLU A 53 -4.55 -0.87 9.28
N ILE A 54 -4.31 -0.61 8.00
CA ILE A 54 -3.27 -1.25 7.21
C ILE A 54 -2.30 -0.18 6.79
N THR A 55 -1.06 -0.29 7.21
CA THR A 55 0.00 0.66 6.90
C THR A 55 0.95 0.06 5.88
N LEU A 56 1.04 0.72 4.73
CA LEU A 56 2.02 0.50 3.69
C LEU A 56 3.19 1.46 3.92
N SER A 57 4.40 0.94 4.06
CA SER A 57 5.58 1.76 4.30
C SER A 57 6.79 1.33 3.49
N ASN A 58 7.76 2.24 3.43
CA ASN A 58 9.10 1.95 2.98
C ASN A 58 10.07 2.22 4.14
N SER A 59 11.13 1.43 4.22
CA SER A 59 12.23 1.66 5.16
C SER A 59 13.46 2.19 4.43
N GLU A 60 14.23 3.03 5.12
CA GLU A 60 15.56 3.45 4.66
C GLU A 60 16.62 2.50 5.18
N SER A 61 17.67 2.31 4.38
CA SER A 61 18.87 1.59 4.79
C SER A 61 20.09 2.50 4.65
N THR A 62 21.10 2.27 5.49
CA THR A 62 22.38 2.98 5.42
C THR A 62 23.52 1.99 5.40
N VAL A 63 24.61 2.36 4.73
CA VAL A 63 25.88 1.61 4.70
C VAL A 63 27.00 2.60 4.95
N ASP A 64 27.80 2.37 5.98
CA ASP A 64 28.91 3.25 6.41
C ASP A 64 28.51 4.73 6.60
N GLY A 65 27.30 4.97 7.10
CA GLY A 65 26.75 6.31 7.30
C GLY A 65 26.23 6.99 6.02
N GLY A 66 26.39 6.36 4.86
CA GLY A 66 25.77 6.77 3.61
C GLY A 66 24.36 6.18 3.43
N LEU A 67 23.44 6.98 2.88
CA LEU A 67 22.10 6.50 2.53
C LEU A 67 22.19 5.51 1.36
N LEU A 68 21.78 4.27 1.60
CA LEU A 68 21.69 3.24 0.57
C LEU A 68 20.38 3.43 -0.18
N VAL A 69 20.46 3.93 -1.41
CA VAL A 69 19.30 4.09 -2.30
C VAL A 69 19.21 2.89 -3.23
N PRO A 70 18.15 2.07 -3.14
CA PRO A 70 17.98 0.93 -4.04
C PRO A 70 17.82 1.37 -5.52
N PRO A 71 18.08 0.46 -6.47
CA PRO A 71 17.73 0.67 -7.87
C PRO A 71 16.27 1.10 -8.07
N ALA A 72 16.02 1.89 -9.13
CA ALA A 72 14.68 2.43 -9.43
C ALA A 72 13.59 1.36 -9.57
N GLU A 73 13.95 0.19 -10.11
CA GLU A 73 13.04 -0.94 -10.30
C GLU A 73 12.63 -1.61 -8.98
N GLU A 74 13.52 -1.62 -7.98
CA GLU A 74 13.24 -2.16 -6.64
C GLU A 74 12.29 -1.23 -5.86
N LEU A 75 12.38 0.08 -6.09
CA LEU A 75 11.47 1.08 -5.54
C LEU A 75 10.15 1.19 -6.34
N GLY A 76 10.08 0.60 -7.54
CA GLY A 76 8.94 0.78 -8.44
C GLY A 76 8.72 2.26 -8.77
N LEU A 77 9.80 3.00 -9.09
CA LEU A 77 9.69 4.42 -9.42
C LEU A 77 8.85 4.61 -10.67
N VAL A 78 7.79 5.40 -10.54
CA VAL A 78 6.90 5.77 -11.66
C VAL A 78 6.84 7.29 -11.77
N THR A 79 6.99 7.81 -12.99
CA THR A 79 6.75 9.22 -13.28
C THR A 79 5.30 9.41 -13.71
N LEU A 80 4.58 10.22 -12.93
CA LEU A 80 3.19 10.61 -13.16
C LEU A 80 3.14 12.00 -13.79
N TYR A 81 2.57 12.10 -14.99
CA TYR A 81 2.17 13.38 -15.59
C TYR A 81 0.94 13.95 -14.86
N PRO A 82 0.59 15.23 -15.04
CA PRO A 82 -0.63 15.79 -14.48
C PRO A 82 -1.84 14.92 -14.82
N THR A 83 -2.66 14.63 -13.81
CA THR A 83 -3.85 13.75 -13.83
C THR A 83 -3.62 12.25 -13.84
N ASP A 84 -2.39 11.77 -14.08
CA ASP A 84 -2.05 10.35 -14.06
C ASP A 84 -2.33 9.71 -12.70
N VAL A 85 -2.52 8.39 -12.75
CA VAL A 85 -2.74 7.55 -11.56
C VAL A 85 -1.71 6.43 -11.49
N ALA A 86 -1.03 6.30 -10.35
CA ALA A 86 -0.24 5.13 -9.99
C ALA A 86 -1.07 4.17 -9.11
N SER A 87 -0.76 2.88 -9.18
CA SER A 87 -1.21 1.88 -8.22
C SER A 87 -0.04 1.47 -7.33
N VAL A 88 -0.26 1.52 -6.02
CA VAL A 88 0.56 0.83 -5.02
C VAL A 88 -0.18 -0.45 -4.66
N HIS A 89 0.52 -1.57 -4.68
CA HIS A 89 -0.05 -2.86 -4.34
C HIS A 89 0.79 -3.57 -3.29
N ASP A 90 0.14 -4.33 -2.42
CA ASP A 90 0.85 -5.24 -1.53
C ASP A 90 -0.08 -6.36 -1.05
N THR A 91 0.47 -7.31 -0.31
CA THR A 91 -0.24 -8.40 0.32
C THR A 91 0.03 -8.43 1.81
N PHE A 92 -0.95 -8.91 2.57
CA PHE A 92 -0.74 -9.21 3.99
C PHE A 92 -1.60 -10.37 4.42
N THR A 93 -1.29 -10.90 5.61
CA THR A 93 -2.04 -11.97 6.25
C THR A 93 -2.64 -11.49 7.57
N SER A 94 -3.86 -11.92 7.87
CA SER A 94 -4.53 -11.69 9.16
C SER A 94 -5.04 -13.01 9.73
N SER A 95 -4.95 -13.17 11.05
CA SER A 95 -5.62 -14.30 11.72
C SER A 95 -7.14 -14.14 11.71
N ASP A 96 -7.62 -12.89 11.74
CA ASP A 96 -9.04 -12.55 11.78
C ASP A 96 -9.54 -12.13 10.41
N ARG A 97 -10.79 -12.51 10.10
CA ARG A 97 -11.47 -12.09 8.88
C ARG A 97 -11.87 -10.62 8.98
N LEU A 98 -11.43 -9.83 8.02
CA LEU A 98 -11.89 -8.47 7.85
C LEU A 98 -13.28 -8.45 7.19
N GLN A 99 -14.28 -7.84 7.84
CA GLN A 99 -15.68 -7.95 7.43
C GLN A 99 -16.19 -6.77 6.58
N ASP A 100 -15.76 -5.55 6.88
CA ASP A 100 -16.35 -4.34 6.27
C ASP A 100 -15.35 -3.55 5.43
N LYS A 101 -14.62 -2.64 6.08
CA LYS A 101 -13.70 -1.70 5.44
C LYS A 101 -12.43 -1.63 6.27
N ALA A 102 -11.33 -1.26 5.63
CA ALA A 102 -10.09 -0.93 6.29
C ALA A 102 -9.73 0.53 6.03
N VAL A 103 -8.93 1.12 6.91
CA VAL A 103 -8.19 2.34 6.63
C VAL A 103 -6.82 1.91 6.11
N ILE A 104 -6.50 2.28 4.88
CA ILE A 104 -5.19 2.05 4.28
C ILE A 104 -4.40 3.34 4.41
N ASN A 105 -3.30 3.28 5.16
CA ASN A 105 -2.33 4.34 5.33
C ASN A 105 -1.12 4.05 4.44
N TYR A 106 -0.55 5.09 3.86
CA TYR A 106 0.76 5.03 3.23
C TYR A 106 1.68 6.02 3.92
N LEU A 107 2.81 5.52 4.43
CA LEU A 107 3.79 6.29 5.17
C LEU A 107 5.13 6.22 4.44
N ALA A 108 5.43 7.25 3.64
CA ALA A 108 6.75 7.41 3.04
C ALA A 108 7.44 8.74 3.39
N ARG A 109 7.06 9.39 4.49
CA ARG A 109 7.62 10.70 4.85
C ARG A 109 9.14 10.60 5.01
N GLU A 110 9.87 11.51 4.38
CA GLU A 110 11.32 11.72 4.55
C GLU A 110 12.25 10.59 4.05
N ILE A 111 11.71 9.51 3.48
CA ILE A 111 12.51 8.41 2.90
C ILE A 111 13.40 8.89 1.74
N TYR A 112 14.62 8.39 1.66
CA TYR A 112 15.66 8.85 0.76
C TYR A 112 15.86 10.36 0.76
N SER A 113 15.66 11.03 1.91
CA SER A 113 15.70 12.48 2.05
C SER A 113 14.69 13.24 1.17
N GLY A 114 13.53 12.62 0.87
CA GLY A 114 12.46 13.26 0.09
C GLY A 114 12.64 13.24 -1.42
N ARG A 115 13.65 12.51 -1.94
CA ARG A 115 14.02 12.50 -3.37
C ARG A 115 12.90 12.13 -4.34
N PHE A 116 11.93 11.31 -3.93
CA PHE A 116 10.98 10.66 -4.85
C PHE A 116 9.53 11.08 -4.60
N GLY A 117 9.30 12.39 -4.42
CA GLY A 117 7.92 12.90 -4.29
C GLY A 117 7.16 12.25 -3.15
N ASN A 118 7.89 11.88 -2.09
CA ASN A 118 7.40 11.14 -0.95
C ASN A 118 6.13 11.75 -0.39
N TRP A 119 5.20 10.88 -0.05
CA TRP A 119 3.89 11.32 0.35
C TRP A 119 3.36 10.44 1.46
N VAL A 120 2.41 11.02 2.16
CA VAL A 120 1.68 10.40 3.25
C VAL A 120 0.22 10.60 2.96
N GLY A 121 -0.57 9.56 3.17
CA GLY A 121 -2.01 9.66 2.99
C GLY A 121 -2.73 8.46 3.56
N SER A 122 -4.04 8.62 3.68
CA SER A 122 -4.94 7.58 4.17
C SER A 122 -6.16 7.50 3.25
N ALA A 123 -6.64 6.31 2.95
CA ALA A 123 -7.94 6.10 2.33
C ALA A 123 -8.72 5.02 3.05
N LYS A 124 -10.01 5.27 3.24
CA LYS A 124 -10.95 4.20 3.58
C LYS A 124 -11.12 3.31 2.35
N SER A 125 -11.03 2.01 2.55
CA SER A 125 -11.28 1.07 1.47
C SER A 125 -12.75 1.11 1.06
N ALA A 126 -13.01 0.73 -0.19
CA ALA A 126 -14.31 0.18 -0.55
C ALA A 126 -14.65 -1.04 0.35
N PRO A 127 -15.92 -1.49 0.42
CA PRO A 127 -16.25 -2.74 1.07
C PRO A 127 -15.29 -3.85 0.63
N ILE A 128 -14.75 -4.60 1.60
CA ILE A 128 -13.76 -5.64 1.35
C ILE A 128 -14.36 -6.63 0.37
N GLN A 129 -13.66 -6.81 -0.74
CA GLN A 129 -14.12 -7.71 -1.80
C GLN A 129 -13.64 -9.11 -1.49
N VAL A 130 -14.50 -10.09 -1.75
CA VAL A 130 -14.16 -11.49 -1.69
C VAL A 130 -14.02 -12.01 -3.10
N VAL A 131 -12.92 -12.67 -3.41
CA VAL A 131 -12.82 -13.41 -4.67
C VAL A 131 -13.83 -14.56 -4.60
N ASN A 132 -14.89 -14.49 -5.41
CA ASN A 132 -16.08 -15.37 -5.35
C ASN A 132 -15.77 -16.89 -5.42
N SER A 133 -14.57 -17.28 -5.85
CA SER A 133 -14.11 -18.67 -5.85
C SER A 133 -13.59 -19.16 -4.50
N VAL A 134 -13.57 -18.32 -3.46
CA VAL A 134 -12.89 -18.60 -2.20
C VAL A 134 -13.87 -18.57 -1.03
N LYS A 135 -14.51 -19.73 -0.77
CA LYS A 135 -15.50 -19.91 0.31
C LYS A 135 -14.99 -19.45 1.67
N SER A 136 -13.71 -19.66 1.95
CA SER A 136 -13.09 -19.30 3.23
C SER A 136 -13.12 -17.81 3.54
N CYS A 137 -13.35 -16.93 2.55
CA CYS A 137 -13.48 -15.49 2.76
C CYS A 137 -14.95 -15.04 2.99
N ILE A 138 -15.93 -15.93 2.79
CA ILE A 138 -17.38 -15.61 2.82
C ILE A 138 -18.00 -15.94 4.18
N GLU A 139 -17.62 -17.09 4.75
CA GLU A 139 -18.20 -17.66 5.98
C GLU A 139 -17.54 -17.11 7.27
#